data_AF-A0A660PXE9-F1
#
_entry.id   AF-A0A660PXE9-F1
#
_cell.length_a   1.000
_cell.length_b   1.000
_cell.length_c   1.000
_cell.angle_alpha   90.00
_cell.angle_beta   90.00
_cell.angle_gamma   90.00
#
_symmetry.space_group_name_H-M   'P 1'
#
loop_
_entity.id
_entity.type
_entity.pdbx_description
1 polymer ?
#
loop_
_entity_poly.entity_id
_entity_poly.type
_entity_poly.pdbx_seq_one_letter_code
_entity_poly.pdbx_strand_id
1 'polypeptide(L)' 'MDDTRVIVYCAQCGDKISGKPLMQDGETYCSLECANLASGIETEEEEGYFEEEAVKFAFDDQNEDE' A
#
# COMPACT_ATOMS: atom_id res chain seq x y z
N MET A 1 -11.95 -26.49 -34.96
CA MET A 1 -11.49 -25.08 -34.92
C MET A 1 -12.00 -24.55 -33.61
N ASP A 2 -11.21 -24.68 -32.56
CA ASP A 2 -11.66 -24.47 -31.20
C ASP A 2 -11.01 -23.17 -30.71
N ASP A 3 -11.57 -22.03 -31.15
CA ASP A 3 -11.21 -20.69 -30.65
C ASP A 3 -11.91 -20.48 -29.29
N THR A 4 -11.58 -21.31 -28.30
CA THR A 4 -12.07 -21.12 -26.93
C THR A 4 -11.21 -20.05 -26.28
N ARG A 5 -11.52 -18.77 -26.52
CA ARG A 5 -10.89 -17.68 -25.75
C ARG A 5 -11.31 -17.80 -24.30
N VAL A 6 -10.35 -18.10 -23.43
CA VAL A 6 -10.57 -18.07 -21.97
C VAL A 6 -10.78 -16.61 -21.57
N ILE A 7 -12.00 -16.29 -21.15
CA ILE A 7 -12.31 -14.98 -20.58
C ILE A 7 -11.99 -15.03 -19.09
N VAL A 8 -11.06 -14.19 -18.67
CA VAL A 8 -10.64 -14.08 -17.25
C VAL A 8 -11.24 -12.79 -16.67
N TYR A 9 -11.68 -12.87 -15.43
CA TYR A 9 -12.23 -11.74 -14.69
C TYR A 9 -11.34 -11.42 -13.48
N CYS A 10 -11.31 -10.15 -13.10
CA CYS A 10 -10.59 -9.69 -11.91
C CYS A 10 -11.31 -10.20 -10.65
N ALA A 11 -10.58 -10.84 -9.73
CA ALA A 11 -11.12 -11.30 -8.45
C ALA A 11 -11.53 -10.12 -7.53
N GLN A 12 -10.86 -8.97 -7.67
CA GLN A 12 -11.10 -7.79 -6.82
C GLN A 12 -12.27 -6.92 -7.28
N CYS A 13 -12.35 -6.59 -8.58
CA CYS A 13 -13.36 -5.65 -9.10
C CYS A 13 -14.43 -6.31 -9.99
N GLY A 14 -14.23 -7.57 -10.41
CA GLY A 14 -15.15 -8.29 -11.30
C GLY A 14 -15.06 -7.90 -12.78
N ASP A 15 -14.19 -6.97 -13.16
CA ASP A 15 -14.03 -6.56 -14.57
C ASP A 15 -13.36 -7.63 -15.43
N LYS A 16 -13.72 -7.62 -16.72
CA LYS A 16 -13.10 -8.49 -17.72
C LYS A 16 -11.66 -8.06 -18.01
N ILE A 17 -10.72 -8.99 -17.84
CA ILE A 17 -9.32 -8.77 -18.16
C ILE A 17 -9.13 -8.91 -19.68
N SER A 18 -8.73 -7.81 -20.32
CA SER A 18 -8.50 -7.75 -21.77
C SER A 18 -7.03 -7.95 -22.17
N GLY A 19 -6.14 -8.06 -21.18
CA GLY A 19 -4.69 -8.18 -21.35
C GLY A 19 -4.10 -9.39 -20.61
N LYS A 20 -2.82 -9.28 -20.23
CA LYS A 20 -2.16 -10.30 -19.42
C LYS A 20 -2.66 -10.20 -17.98
N PRO A 21 -3.34 -11.22 -17.43
CA PRO A 21 -3.78 -11.19 -16.03
C PRO A 21 -2.57 -11.19 -15.08
N LEU A 22 -2.68 -10.44 -13.99
CA LEU A 22 -1.74 -10.52 -12.88
C LEU A 22 -2.20 -11.64 -11.94
N MET A 23 -1.35 -12.63 -11.68
CA MET A 23 -1.69 -13.74 -10.80
C MET A 23 -0.96 -13.57 -9.46
N GLN A 24 -1.72 -13.51 -8.36
CA GLN A 24 -1.19 -13.34 -7.00
C GLN A 24 -2.07 -14.13 -6.04
N ASP A 25 -1.45 -14.87 -5.11
CA ASP A 25 -2.11 -15.77 -4.15
C ASP A 25 -3.12 -16.79 -4.75
N GLY A 26 -2.96 -17.12 -6.04
CA GLY A 26 -3.86 -18.04 -6.75
C GLY A 26 -5.09 -17.38 -7.39
N GLU A 27 -5.23 -16.06 -7.27
CA GLU A 27 -6.27 -15.27 -7.91
C GLU A 27 -5.73 -14.41 -9.06
N THR A 28 -6.62 -13.94 -9.95
CA THR A 28 -6.26 -13.09 -11.09
C THR A 28 -6.83 -11.68 -10.97
N TYR A 29 -5.99 -10.68 -11.23
CA TYR A 29 -6.33 -9.26 -11.10
C TYR A 29 -6.08 -8.50 -12.41
N CYS A 30 -6.89 -7.46 -12.64
CA CYS A 30 -6.77 -6.60 -13.82
C CYS A 30 -5.60 -5.59 -13.72
N SER A 31 -5.15 -5.27 -12.50
CA SER A 31 -4.10 -4.30 -12.22
C SER A 31 -3.35 -4.65 -10.92
N LEU A 32 -2.17 -4.04 -10.75
CA LEU A 32 -1.37 -4.17 -9.52
C LEU A 32 -2.11 -3.59 -8.31
N GLU A 33 -2.84 -2.49 -8.48
CA GLU A 33 -3.67 -1.90 -7.42
C GLU A 33 -4.71 -2.89 -6.89
N CYS A 34 -5.41 -3.60 -7.78
CA CYS A 34 -6.37 -4.63 -7.38
C CYS A 34 -5.71 -5.78 -6.61
N ALA A 35 -4.51 -6.19 -7.01
CA ALA A 35 -3.76 -7.22 -6.30
C ALA A 35 -3.27 -6.76 -4.92
N ASN A 36 -2.82 -5.51 -4.80
CA ASN A 36 -2.38 -4.93 -3.53
C ASN A 36 -3.55 -4.77 -2.54
N LEU A 37 -4.69 -4.29 -3.02
CA LEU A 37 -5.92 -4.18 -2.22
C LEU A 37 -6.39 -5.56 -1.75
N ALA A 38 -6.35 -6.56 -2.63
CA ALA A 38 -6.71 -7.94 -2.27
C ALA A 38 -5.71 -8.57 -1.30
N SER A 39 -4.43 -8.18 -1.36
CA SER A 39 -3.38 -8.64 -0.44
C SER A 39 -3.56 -8.14 0.99
N GLY A 40 -4.51 -7.24 1.25
CA GLY A 40 -4.77 -6.71 2.60
C GLY A 40 -3.56 -5.98 3.19
N ILE A 41 -2.67 -5.44 2.34
CA ILE A 41 -1.59 -4.56 2.79
C ILE A 41 -2.26 -3.25 3.19
N GLU A 42 -2.70 -3.18 4.45
CA GLU A 42 -2.98 -1.91 5.11
C GLU A 42 -1.65 -1.15 5.11
N THR A 43 -1.55 -0.12 4.28
CA THR A 43 -0.49 0.86 4.45
C THR A 43 -0.78 1.52 5.79
N GLU A 44 -0.12 1.03 6.85
CA GLU A 44 -0.05 1.70 8.15
C GLU A 44 0.68 3.03 7.95
N GLU A 45 -0.01 4.02 7.37
CA GLU A 45 0.43 5.40 7.28
C GLU A 45 -0.33 6.24 8.31
N GLU A 46 -0.18 5.88 9.58
CA GLU A 46 -0.39 6.83 10.67
C GLU A 46 0.62 6.58 11.80
N GLU A 47 1.91 6.51 11.46
CA GLU A 47 2.94 6.82 12.45
C GLU A 47 3.01 8.35 12.55
N GLY A 48 2.22 8.87 13.49
CA GLY A 48 2.11 10.28 13.80
C GLY A 48 3.46 10.98 13.84
N TYR A 49 3.52 12.09 13.10
CA TYR A 49 4.60 13.07 13.11
C TYR A 49 5.05 13.32 14.56
N PHE A 50 6.24 12.86 14.93
CA PHE A 50 6.84 13.17 16.21
C PHE A 50 7.20 14.66 16.18
N GLU A 51 6.44 15.48 16.92
CA GLU A 51 6.68 16.93 17.05
C GLU A 51 7.97 17.13 17.88
N GLU A 52 9.12 17.09 17.21
CA GLU A 52 10.47 17.21 17.77
C GLU A 52 10.84 18.61 18.31
N GLU A 53 9.85 19.50 18.49
CA GLU A 53 10.07 20.86 19.01
C GLU A 53 9.91 21.01 20.53
N ALA A 54 9.34 20.03 21.23
CA ALA A 54 9.15 20.13 22.69
C ALA A 54 10.42 19.87 23.53
N VAL A 55 11.49 19.31 22.93
CA VAL A 55 12.70 18.89 23.68
C VAL A 55 13.73 20.03 23.80
N LYS A 56 13.57 21.15 23.10
CA LYS A 56 14.54 22.26 23.09
C LYS A 56 14.43 23.25 24.25
N PHE A 57 13.39 23.19 25.10
CA PHE A 57 13.18 24.19 26.16
C PHE A 57 13.64 23.79 27.57
N ALA A 58 14.24 22.62 27.74
CA ALA A 58 14.67 22.12 29.06
C ALA A 58 16.20 22.14 29.29
N PHE A 59 16.98 22.72 28.37
CA PHE A 59 18.45 22.77 28.45
C PHE A 59 19.03 24.19 28.35
N ASP A 60 18.26 25.22 28.71
CA ASP A 60 18.78 26.58 28.90
C ASP A 60 18.62 27.01 30.37
N ASP A 61 19.19 26.21 31.28
CA ASP A 61 19.46 26.63 32.65
C ASP A 61 20.63 25.79 33.19
N GLN A 62 21.85 26.20 32.83
CA GLN A 62 23.10 26.02 33.59
C GLN A 62 24.31 26.36 32.70
N ASN A 63 24.76 27.61 32.75
CA ASN A 63 26.18 27.93 32.89
C ASN A 63 26.32 29.32 33.53
N GLU A 64 26.71 29.28 34.80
CA GLU A 64 27.17 30.37 35.66
C GLU A 64 28.44 31.05 35.10
N ASP A 65 28.56 32.33 35.42
CA ASP A 65 29.77 33.10 35.76
C ASP A 65 31.10 32.85 34.99
N GLU A 66 31.52 33.84 34.20
CA GLU A 66 32.86 34.47 34.31
C GLU A 66 32.88 35.91 33.76
#